data_AF-A0A821CGC0-F1
#
_entry.id   AF-A0A821CGC0-F1
#
_cell.length_a   1.000
_cell.length_b   1.000
_cell.length_c   1.000
_cell.angle_alpha   90.00
_cell.angle_beta   90.00
_cell.angle_gamma   90.00
#
_symmetry.space_group_name_H-M   'P 1'
#
loop_
_entity.id
_entity.type
_entity.pdbx_description
1 polymer ?
#
loop_
_entity_poly.entity_id
_entity_poly.type
_entity_poly.pdbx_seq_one_letter_code
_entity_poly.pdbx_strand_id
1 'polypeptide(L)'
;MSILSRAVCNHTGSLKLNSGISPIYRVARNLNSESHQDDEGTGFYTMVEKFYDRAAKILEDKLVHDMHRLKLSEEQKRIKVRGILTMMKPPNYVLAMTFPVRRDNGEWELIEAWRAQHSLHRTPCKGGIRYSMDVNLDEVKALAALMTFKCACVNVPFGGAKAGVRINPKEWSEGELERITRRLTVELAKKGFIGPGIDVPAPDMGTGEREMAWIADTYASTVGWEDLNAYACITGKPILQGGIHGRTSATGRGLYHGVNNFLNEKFYMDRIGLSTGLAGKTFIVQGAGNVGYHSMRYLSRYGAKCIGVLEWDGAIVNSDGIDPLA
;
A
#
# COMPACT_ATOMS: atom_id res chain seq x y z
N MET A 1 37.74 20.75 6.67
CA MET A 1 38.48 19.80 5.82
C MET A 1 37.63 18.54 5.72
N SER A 2 36.63 18.52 4.83
CA SER A 2 36.73 18.07 3.42
C SER A 2 36.95 16.57 3.29
N ILE A 3 35.86 15.81 3.23
CA ILE A 3 35.77 14.64 2.34
C ILE A 3 34.36 14.67 1.72
N LEU A 4 34.22 15.55 0.73
CA LEU A 4 33.23 15.44 -0.34
C LEU A 4 33.75 14.36 -1.28
N SER A 5 33.18 13.15 -1.26
CA SER A 5 33.45 12.18 -2.32
C SER A 5 32.70 12.63 -3.57
N ARG A 6 33.48 12.94 -4.61
CA ARG A 6 33.03 13.31 -5.95
C ARG A 6 32.29 12.13 -6.58
N ALA A 7 30.99 12.25 -6.80
CA ALA A 7 30.30 11.48 -7.83
C ALA A 7 30.64 12.13 -9.19
N VAL A 8 31.54 11.49 -9.93
CA VAL A 8 31.88 11.89 -11.30
C VAL A 8 30.71 11.50 -12.20
N CYS A 9 30.04 12.52 -12.75
CA CYS A 9 29.00 12.36 -13.76
C CYS A 9 29.68 12.06 -15.10
N ASN A 10 29.75 10.78 -15.49
CA ASN A 10 30.21 10.42 -16.82
C ASN A 10 29.08 10.71 -17.83
N HIS A 11 29.37 11.65 -18.73
CA HIS A 11 28.54 12.00 -19.88
C HIS A 11 28.25 10.78 -20.76
N THR A 12 26.97 10.40 -20.89
CA THR A 12 26.47 9.75 -22.11
C THR A 12 25.00 10.09 -22.35
N GLY A 13 24.73 10.88 -23.40
CA GLY A 13 23.45 10.93 -24.10
C GLY A 13 22.53 12.12 -23.81
N SER A 14 22.88 13.34 -24.22
CA SER A 14 21.91 14.42 -24.38
C SER A 14 21.07 14.19 -25.65
N LEU A 15 19.79 13.86 -25.51
CA LEU A 15 18.83 14.01 -26.61
C LEU A 15 18.53 15.51 -26.75
N LYS A 16 19.06 16.16 -27.80
CA LYS A 16 18.66 17.52 -28.18
C LYS A 16 17.24 17.47 -28.74
N LEU A 17 16.26 17.84 -27.93
CA LEU A 17 14.92 18.20 -28.40
C LEU A 17 14.95 19.69 -28.79
N ASN A 18 14.60 19.98 -30.04
CA ASN A 18 14.40 21.34 -30.53
C ASN A 18 13.07 21.89 -30.01
N SER A 19 13.11 22.52 -28.84
CA SER A 19 12.18 23.55 -28.33
C SER A 19 12.69 23.93 -26.93
N GLY A 20 12.38 25.13 -26.42
CA GLY A 20 12.94 25.70 -25.18
C GLY A 20 12.63 24.97 -23.86
N ILE A 21 12.87 23.66 -23.80
CA ILE A 21 12.65 22.75 -22.69
C ILE A 21 14.03 22.36 -22.16
N SER A 22 14.25 22.59 -20.87
CA SER A 22 15.49 22.23 -20.18
C SER A 22 15.77 20.72 -20.26
N PRO A 23 17.06 20.30 -20.29
CA PRO A 23 17.42 18.92 -20.49
C PRO A 23 16.89 18.02 -19.37
N ILE A 24 16.14 16.99 -19.73
CA ILE A 24 15.78 15.88 -18.83
C ILE A 24 16.99 14.97 -18.71
N TYR A 25 17.56 14.86 -17.51
CA TYR A 25 18.68 13.95 -17.25
C TYR A 25 18.15 12.57 -16.90
N ARG A 26 18.58 11.55 -17.66
CA ARG A 26 18.36 10.15 -17.30
C ARG A 26 19.53 9.68 -16.45
N VAL A 27 19.25 9.35 -15.19
CA VAL A 27 20.25 8.75 -14.31
C VAL A 27 20.06 7.24 -14.36
N ALA A 28 20.98 6.55 -15.06
CA ALA A 28 21.05 5.10 -15.02
C ALA A 28 21.50 4.64 -13.63
N ARG A 29 20.86 3.59 -13.10
CA ARG A 29 21.31 2.95 -11.87
C ARG A 29 22.59 2.16 -12.18
N ASN A 30 23.75 2.76 -11.92
CA ASN A 30 24.98 1.99 -11.69
C ASN A 30 24.83 1.34 -10.31
N LEU A 31 24.12 0.22 -10.25
CA LEU A 31 24.15 -0.67 -9.11
C LEU A 31 25.49 -1.41 -9.17
N ASN A 32 26.56 -0.78 -8.68
CA ASN A 32 27.53 -1.60 -7.94
C ASN A 32 26.73 -2.14 -6.77
N SER A 33 26.43 -3.43 -6.82
CA SER A 33 25.87 -4.18 -5.70
C SER A 33 26.91 -4.25 -4.60
N GLU A 34 27.17 -3.13 -3.92
CA GLU A 34 27.45 -3.22 -2.51
C GLU A 34 26.17 -3.76 -1.92
N SER A 35 26.19 -5.06 -1.59
CA SER A 35 25.20 -5.69 -0.73
C SER A 35 24.90 -4.69 0.37
N HIS A 36 23.68 -4.17 0.40
CA HIS A 36 23.18 -3.62 1.64
C HIS A 36 23.46 -4.72 2.66
N GLN A 37 24.37 -4.45 3.61
CA GLN A 37 24.40 -5.20 4.83
C GLN A 37 23.02 -4.97 5.41
N ASP A 38 22.11 -5.89 5.09
CA ASP A 38 20.83 -6.00 5.75
C ASP A 38 21.20 -5.98 7.23
N ASP A 39 20.67 -5.00 7.95
CA ASP A 39 20.71 -5.00 9.40
C ASP A 39 20.04 -6.33 9.79
N GLU A 40 20.86 -7.33 10.10
CA GLU A 40 20.43 -8.69 10.42
C GLU A 40 19.42 -8.57 11.55
N GLY A 41 18.13 -8.78 11.24
CA GLY A 41 17.19 -9.28 12.23
C GLY A 41 15.93 -8.49 12.54
N THR A 42 15.36 -7.69 11.64
CA THR A 42 13.90 -7.43 11.76
C THR A 42 13.14 -7.54 10.45
N GLY A 43 12.33 -8.60 10.35
CA GLY A 43 11.28 -8.70 9.33
C GLY A 43 10.33 -7.50 9.37
N PHE A 44 9.66 -7.23 8.25
CA PHE A 44 8.75 -6.10 8.11
C PHE A 44 7.64 -6.15 9.17
N TYR A 45 7.14 -7.33 9.52
CA TYR A 45 6.14 -7.47 10.57
C TYR A 45 6.70 -7.03 11.94
N THR A 46 7.91 -7.45 12.29
CA THR A 46 8.60 -7.02 13.51
C THR A 46 8.83 -5.50 13.55
N MET A 47 9.11 -4.88 12.42
CA MET A 47 9.21 -3.42 12.34
C MET A 47 7.87 -2.73 12.68
N VAL A 48 6.75 -3.23 12.13
CA VAL A 48 5.41 -2.71 12.45
C VAL A 48 5.07 -2.91 13.93
N GLU A 49 5.45 -4.05 14.50
CA GLU A 49 5.30 -4.34 15.93
C GLU A 49 6.07 -3.35 16.81
N LYS A 50 7.30 -2.95 16.43
CA LYS A 50 8.06 -1.92 17.16
C LYS A 50 7.33 -0.57 17.18
N PHE A 51 6.69 -0.17 16.08
CA PHE A 51 5.87 1.05 16.06
C PHE A 51 4.66 0.94 16.98
N TYR A 52 4.00 -0.22 16.97
CA TYR A 52 2.88 -0.51 17.86
C TYR A 52 3.30 -0.47 19.35
N ASP A 53 4.40 -1.13 19.71
CA ASP A 53 4.90 -1.19 21.09
C ASP A 53 5.26 0.21 21.62
N ARG A 54 5.84 1.06 20.77
CA ARG A 54 6.10 2.46 21.12
C ARG A 54 4.80 3.21 21.43
N ALA A 55 3.77 3.04 20.61
CA ALA A 55 2.47 3.67 20.83
C ALA A 55 1.77 3.14 22.10
N ALA A 56 1.80 1.82 22.30
CA ALA A 56 1.25 1.14 23.47
C ALA A 56 1.86 1.68 24.77
N LYS A 57 3.20 1.86 24.81
CA LYS A 57 3.91 2.42 25.95
C LYS A 57 3.49 3.85 26.28
N ILE A 58 3.25 4.68 25.27
CA ILE A 58 2.80 6.07 25.46
C ILE A 58 1.36 6.13 25.99
N LEU A 59 0.51 5.19 25.57
CA LEU A 59 -0.92 5.21 25.85
C LEU A 59 -1.33 4.43 27.11
N GLU A 60 -0.48 3.54 27.65
CA GLU A 60 -0.84 2.64 28.76
C GLU A 60 -1.48 3.38 29.94
N ASP A 61 -0.82 4.43 30.47
CA ASP A 61 -1.32 5.16 31.63
C ASP A 61 -2.65 5.86 31.34
N LYS A 62 -2.81 6.42 30.13
CA LYS A 62 -4.05 7.05 29.70
C LYS A 62 -5.18 6.01 29.63
N LEU A 63 -4.92 4.84 29.04
CA LEU A 63 -5.93 3.78 28.91
C LEU A 63 -6.37 3.23 30.27
N VAL A 64 -5.45 3.11 31.23
CA VAL A 64 -5.75 2.72 32.61
C VAL A 64 -6.66 3.75 33.28
N HIS A 65 -6.34 5.04 33.14
CA HIS A 65 -7.17 6.13 33.65
C HIS A 65 -8.57 6.14 33.02
N ASP A 66 -8.65 5.94 31.70
CA ASP A 66 -9.91 5.93 30.95
C ASP A 66 -10.84 4.77 31.37
N MET A 67 -10.31 3.71 31.99
CA MET A 67 -11.08 2.60 32.57
C MET A 67 -11.73 2.91 33.94
N HIS A 68 -11.84 4.18 34.34
CA HIS A 68 -12.44 4.62 35.62
C HIS A 68 -13.84 4.05 35.93
N ARG A 69 -14.64 3.69 34.92
CA ARG A 69 -15.98 3.11 35.11
C ARG A 69 -15.97 1.67 35.62
N LEU A 70 -14.84 0.97 35.53
CA LEU A 70 -14.70 -0.39 36.01
C LEU A 70 -14.29 -0.38 37.48
N LYS A 71 -15.02 -1.12 38.32
CA LYS A 71 -14.68 -1.35 39.74
C LYS A 71 -13.54 -2.37 39.85
N LEU A 72 -12.37 -2.01 39.34
CA LEU A 72 -11.13 -2.79 39.39
C LEU A 72 -10.04 -1.98 40.10
N SER A 73 -9.11 -2.66 40.78
CA SER A 73 -7.91 -2.01 41.28
C SER A 73 -7.05 -1.47 40.12
N GLU A 74 -6.19 -0.49 40.38
CA GLU A 74 -5.27 0.05 39.36
C GLU A 74 -4.41 -1.06 38.73
N GLU A 75 -3.94 -2.01 39.53
CA GLU A 75 -3.16 -3.14 39.02
C GLU A 75 -3.99 -4.04 38.09
N GLN A 76 -5.23 -4.35 38.46
CA GLN A 76 -6.13 -5.12 37.60
C GLN A 76 -6.44 -4.40 36.28
N LYS A 77 -6.58 -3.06 36.31
CA LYS A 77 -6.74 -2.26 35.09
C LYS A 77 -5.49 -2.33 34.22
N ARG A 78 -4.28 -2.18 34.78
CA ARG A 78 -3.01 -2.32 34.05
C ARG A 78 -2.87 -3.68 33.39
N ILE A 79 -3.12 -4.76 34.13
CA ILE A 79 -3.13 -6.13 33.60
C ILE A 79 -4.11 -6.25 32.44
N LYS A 80 -5.33 -5.71 32.59
CA LYS A 80 -6.35 -5.76 31.54
C LYS A 80 -5.95 -4.95 30.30
N VAL A 81 -5.42 -3.74 30.46
CA VAL A 81 -4.93 -2.89 29.36
C VAL A 81 -3.82 -3.59 28.60
N ARG A 82 -2.80 -4.10 29.31
CA ARG A 82 -1.71 -4.86 28.70
C ARG A 82 -2.21 -6.11 27.98
N GLY A 83 -3.14 -6.85 28.58
CA GLY A 83 -3.76 -8.02 27.94
C GLY A 83 -4.46 -7.67 26.63
N ILE A 84 -5.25 -6.60 26.60
CA ILE A 84 -5.92 -6.11 25.37
C ILE A 84 -4.89 -5.70 24.33
N LEU A 85 -3.88 -4.91 24.73
CA LEU A 85 -2.84 -4.45 23.81
C LEU A 85 -2.03 -5.63 23.22
N THR A 86 -1.75 -6.66 24.01
CA THR A 86 -1.10 -7.89 23.54
C THR A 86 -1.97 -8.65 22.54
N MET A 87 -3.28 -8.77 22.78
CA MET A 87 -4.21 -9.44 21.86
C MET A 87 -4.40 -8.69 20.53
N MET A 88 -4.23 -7.36 20.53
CA MET A 88 -4.37 -6.53 19.32
C MET A 88 -3.17 -6.59 18.37
N LYS A 89 -2.04 -7.15 18.82
CA LYS A 89 -0.76 -7.12 18.10
C LYS A 89 -0.66 -8.20 16.99
N PRO A 90 -0.92 -9.50 17.25
CA PRO A 90 -0.85 -10.53 16.23
C PRO A 90 -2.07 -10.49 15.29
N PRO A 91 -1.94 -10.93 14.03
CA PRO A 91 -3.09 -11.15 13.19
C PRO A 91 -3.93 -12.32 13.69
N ASN A 92 -5.25 -12.16 13.71
CA ASN A 92 -6.18 -13.23 14.11
C ASN A 92 -6.11 -14.46 13.19
N TYR A 93 -6.02 -14.25 11.87
CA TYR A 93 -6.01 -15.34 10.91
C TYR A 93 -5.03 -15.09 9.76
N VAL A 94 -4.40 -16.16 9.31
CA VAL A 94 -3.54 -16.18 8.13
C VAL A 94 -3.87 -17.43 7.32
N LEU A 95 -4.18 -17.24 6.05
CA LEU A 95 -4.34 -18.31 5.07
C LEU A 95 -3.13 -18.31 4.14
N ALA A 96 -2.45 -19.44 4.05
CA ALA A 96 -1.45 -19.74 3.02
C ALA A 96 -2.06 -20.71 2.01
N MET A 97 -1.81 -20.50 0.73
CA MET A 97 -2.40 -21.27 -0.35
C MET A 97 -1.35 -21.54 -1.42
N THR A 98 -1.40 -22.75 -1.96
CA THR A 98 -0.70 -23.11 -3.19
C THR A 98 -1.72 -23.72 -4.13
N PHE A 99 -1.81 -23.22 -5.36
CA PHE A 99 -2.75 -23.75 -6.34
C PHE A 99 -2.13 -23.84 -7.74
N PRO A 100 -2.44 -24.90 -8.51
CA PRO A 100 -1.92 -25.07 -9.86
C PRO A 100 -2.67 -24.18 -10.85
N VAL A 101 -1.94 -23.61 -11.80
CA VAL A 101 -2.46 -22.88 -12.95
C VAL A 101 -1.80 -23.41 -14.22
N ARG A 102 -2.61 -23.62 -15.26
CA ARG A 102 -2.12 -23.99 -16.58
C ARG A 102 -1.74 -22.72 -17.36
N ARG A 103 -0.48 -22.67 -17.79
CA ARG A 103 0.08 -21.64 -18.65
C ARG A 103 -0.47 -21.75 -20.07
N ASP A 104 -0.34 -20.69 -20.86
CA ASP A 104 -0.79 -20.67 -22.25
C ASP A 104 0.01 -21.65 -23.13
N ASN A 105 1.27 -21.92 -22.79
CA ASN A 105 2.10 -22.95 -23.43
C ASN A 105 1.68 -24.39 -23.07
N GLY A 106 0.69 -24.55 -22.20
CA GLY A 106 0.16 -25.85 -21.76
C GLY A 106 0.83 -26.44 -20.52
N GLU A 107 1.95 -25.88 -20.05
CA GLU A 107 2.65 -26.31 -18.83
C GLU A 107 1.85 -25.92 -17.58
N TRP A 108 2.17 -26.57 -16.45
CA TRP A 108 1.55 -26.30 -15.16
C TRP A 108 2.54 -25.61 -14.23
N GLU A 109 2.07 -24.58 -13.55
CA GLU A 109 2.85 -23.85 -12.55
C GLU A 109 2.08 -23.76 -11.23
N LEU A 110 2.79 -23.87 -10.12
CA LEU A 110 2.22 -23.73 -8.78
C LEU A 110 2.35 -22.28 -8.32
N ILE A 111 1.23 -21.66 -7.96
CA ILE A 111 1.19 -20.29 -7.47
C ILE A 111 1.08 -20.28 -5.96
N GLU A 112 2.00 -19.59 -5.30
CA GLU A 112 1.95 -19.33 -3.86
C GLU A 112 1.21 -18.02 -3.58
N ALA A 113 0.30 -18.05 -2.60
CA ALA A 113 -0.47 -16.89 -2.18
C ALA A 113 -0.78 -16.91 -0.68
N TRP A 114 -0.96 -15.72 -0.11
CA TRP A 114 -1.36 -15.55 1.28
C TRP A 114 -2.47 -14.51 1.42
N ARG A 115 -3.30 -14.66 2.45
CA ARG A 115 -4.15 -13.58 2.97
C ARG A 115 -4.14 -13.58 4.49
N ALA A 116 -3.79 -12.45 5.10
CA ALA A 116 -3.85 -12.25 6.54
C ALA A 116 -5.02 -11.32 6.88
N GLN A 117 -5.81 -11.70 7.89
CA GLN A 117 -6.82 -10.88 8.54
C GLN A 117 -6.28 -10.52 9.93
N HIS A 118 -5.91 -9.26 10.10
CA HIS A 118 -5.23 -8.82 11.31
C HIS A 118 -6.19 -8.70 12.49
N SER A 119 -7.32 -8.02 12.32
CA SER A 119 -8.27 -7.77 13.40
C SER A 119 -9.70 -7.89 12.90
N LEU A 120 -10.56 -8.52 13.70
CA LEU A 120 -12.01 -8.60 13.46
C LEU A 120 -12.83 -7.70 14.39
N HIS A 121 -12.20 -6.74 15.08
CA HIS A 121 -12.92 -5.82 15.97
C HIS A 121 -14.00 -4.99 15.24
N ARG A 122 -13.85 -4.85 13.91
CA ARG A 122 -14.85 -4.37 12.96
C ARG A 122 -14.88 -5.33 11.78
N THR A 123 -16.06 -5.64 11.30
CA THR A 123 -16.27 -6.43 10.08
C THR A 123 -16.96 -5.58 9.02
N PRO A 124 -16.67 -5.81 7.73
CA PRO A 124 -15.69 -6.77 7.19
C PRO A 124 -14.22 -6.33 7.41
N CYS A 125 -13.30 -7.26 7.20
CA CYS A 125 -11.89 -6.95 6.97
C CYS A 125 -11.70 -6.19 5.65
N LYS A 126 -10.63 -5.39 5.55
CA LYS A 126 -10.31 -4.59 4.36
C LYS A 126 -8.82 -4.60 4.07
N GLY A 127 -8.45 -4.93 2.83
CA GLY A 127 -7.05 -5.11 2.47
C GLY A 127 -6.77 -5.37 1.01
N GLY A 128 -5.75 -4.72 0.45
CA GLY A 128 -5.36 -4.90 -0.95
C GLY A 128 -4.83 -6.30 -1.28
N ILE A 129 -4.81 -6.65 -2.57
CA ILE A 129 -4.16 -7.86 -3.11
C ILE A 129 -2.96 -7.42 -3.95
N ARG A 130 -1.76 -7.88 -3.58
CA ARG A 130 -0.49 -7.52 -4.26
C ARG A 130 0.02 -8.66 -5.12
N TYR A 131 0.43 -8.37 -6.35
CA TYR A 131 1.19 -9.30 -7.20
C TYR A 131 2.63 -8.80 -7.27
N SER A 132 3.55 -9.52 -6.62
CA SER A 132 5.00 -9.24 -6.66
C SER A 132 5.79 -10.50 -6.27
N MET A 133 7.03 -10.62 -6.76
CA MET A 133 7.97 -11.67 -6.34
C MET A 133 8.45 -11.52 -4.90
N ASP A 134 8.39 -10.31 -4.34
CA ASP A 134 8.79 -10.00 -2.96
C ASP A 134 7.76 -10.47 -1.92
N VAL A 135 6.55 -10.83 -2.37
CA VAL A 135 5.47 -11.26 -1.48
C VAL A 135 5.92 -12.47 -0.68
N ASN A 136 5.80 -12.35 0.63
CA ASN A 136 6.00 -13.43 1.59
C ASN A 136 5.03 -13.25 2.78
N LEU A 137 4.96 -14.26 3.64
CA LEU A 137 4.06 -14.26 4.78
C LEU A 137 4.29 -13.07 5.73
N ASP A 138 5.55 -12.72 6.01
CA ASP A 138 5.91 -11.64 6.92
C ASP A 138 5.41 -10.28 6.41
N GLU A 139 5.65 -9.99 5.12
CA GLU A 139 5.13 -8.79 4.45
C GLU A 139 3.59 -8.71 4.55
N VAL A 140 2.89 -9.81 4.26
CA VAL A 140 1.43 -9.84 4.26
C VAL A 140 0.86 -9.59 5.66
N LYS A 141 1.48 -10.14 6.71
CA LYS A 141 1.10 -9.85 8.10
C LYS A 141 1.32 -8.38 8.46
N ALA A 142 2.47 -7.82 8.09
CA ALA A 142 2.82 -6.42 8.36
C ALA A 142 1.81 -5.46 7.74
N LEU A 143 1.50 -5.68 6.45
CA LEU A 143 0.56 -4.84 5.71
C LEU A 143 -0.88 -5.01 6.21
N ALA A 144 -1.28 -6.19 6.67
CA ALA A 144 -2.60 -6.40 7.30
C ALA A 144 -2.75 -5.64 8.62
N ALA A 145 -1.71 -5.63 9.46
CA ALA A 145 -1.66 -4.83 10.68
C ALA A 145 -1.78 -3.33 10.36
N LEU A 146 -0.97 -2.84 9.41
CA LEU A 146 -1.04 -1.45 8.95
C LEU A 146 -2.43 -1.07 8.43
N MET A 147 -3.17 -1.99 7.80
CA MET A 147 -4.54 -1.73 7.37
C MET A 147 -5.52 -1.53 8.54
N THR A 148 -5.34 -2.24 9.66
CA THR A 148 -6.18 -2.06 10.85
C THR A 148 -5.98 -0.67 11.43
N PHE A 149 -4.73 -0.28 11.67
CA PHE A 149 -4.40 1.02 12.25
C PHE A 149 -4.75 2.16 11.29
N LYS A 150 -4.51 1.98 10.00
CA LYS A 150 -4.91 2.95 8.97
C LYS A 150 -6.42 3.20 8.98
N CYS A 151 -7.24 2.15 9.02
CA CYS A 151 -8.69 2.30 9.06
C CYS A 151 -9.14 3.03 10.34
N ALA A 152 -8.54 2.69 11.49
CA ALA A 152 -8.80 3.38 12.74
C ALA A 152 -8.40 4.88 12.69
N CYS A 153 -7.24 5.22 12.11
CA CYS A 153 -6.78 6.61 12.00
C CYS A 153 -7.72 7.52 11.19
N VAL A 154 -8.46 6.97 10.23
CA VAL A 154 -9.40 7.73 9.39
C VAL A 154 -10.87 7.38 9.67
N ASN A 155 -11.16 6.74 10.81
CA ASN A 155 -12.52 6.33 11.23
C ASN A 155 -13.29 5.52 10.17
N VAL A 156 -12.59 4.67 9.42
CA VAL A 156 -13.21 3.72 8.49
C VAL A 156 -13.50 2.42 9.25
N PRO A 157 -14.74 1.92 9.26
CA PRO A 157 -15.16 0.84 10.16
C PRO A 157 -14.80 -0.56 9.63
N PHE A 158 -13.52 -0.80 9.37
CA PHE A 158 -13.02 -2.09 8.91
C PHE A 158 -11.88 -2.63 9.77
N GLY A 159 -11.85 -3.95 9.93
CA GLY A 159 -10.66 -4.68 10.35
C GLY A 159 -9.59 -4.65 9.25
N GLY A 160 -8.31 -4.71 9.59
CA GLY A 160 -7.26 -4.76 8.58
C GLY A 160 -7.06 -6.16 8.01
N ALA A 161 -6.84 -6.24 6.70
CA ALA A 161 -6.39 -7.44 6.03
C ALA A 161 -5.36 -7.10 4.93
N LYS A 162 -4.72 -8.11 4.36
CA LYS A 162 -3.89 -7.99 3.16
C LYS A 162 -3.76 -9.35 2.50
N ALA A 163 -3.73 -9.37 1.17
CA ALA A 163 -3.27 -10.54 0.42
C ALA A 163 -2.04 -10.22 -0.44
N GLY A 164 -1.31 -11.27 -0.76
CA GLY A 164 -0.23 -11.26 -1.73
C GLY A 164 -0.22 -12.56 -2.54
N VAL A 165 0.13 -12.45 -3.81
CA VAL A 165 0.39 -13.56 -4.73
C VAL A 165 1.81 -13.40 -5.25
N ARG A 166 2.61 -14.46 -5.13
CA ARG A 166 4.03 -14.43 -5.45
C ARG A 166 4.28 -14.70 -6.92
N ILE A 167 4.07 -13.66 -7.74
CA ILE A 167 4.31 -13.68 -9.19
C ILE A 167 4.86 -12.33 -9.65
N ASN A 168 5.62 -12.33 -10.75
CA ASN A 168 5.89 -11.12 -11.52
C ASN A 168 4.80 -10.95 -12.59
N PRO A 169 3.82 -10.04 -12.44
CA PRO A 169 2.69 -9.95 -13.38
C PRO A 169 3.09 -9.60 -14.82
N LYS A 170 4.33 -9.15 -15.06
CA LYS A 170 4.85 -8.87 -16.41
C LYS A 170 5.23 -10.14 -17.20
N GLU A 171 5.38 -11.27 -16.52
CA GLU A 171 5.75 -12.57 -17.11
C GLU A 171 4.54 -13.44 -17.44
N TRP A 172 3.33 -12.92 -17.23
CA TRP A 172 2.08 -13.64 -17.44
C TRP A 172 1.23 -12.93 -18.48
N SER A 173 0.58 -13.71 -19.34
CA SER A 173 -0.41 -13.16 -20.26
C SER A 173 -1.64 -12.67 -19.50
N GLU A 174 -2.46 -11.84 -20.13
CA GLU A 174 -3.73 -11.39 -19.55
C GLU A 174 -4.67 -12.56 -19.22
N GLY A 175 -4.75 -13.56 -20.11
CA GLY A 175 -5.56 -14.75 -19.88
C GLY A 175 -5.02 -15.62 -18.75
N GLU A 176 -3.70 -15.69 -18.57
CA GLU A 176 -3.09 -16.38 -17.43
C GLU A 176 -3.37 -15.64 -16.12
N LEU A 177 -3.21 -14.31 -16.10
CA LEU A 177 -3.52 -13.47 -14.94
C LEU A 177 -4.99 -13.62 -14.53
N GLU A 178 -5.92 -13.65 -15.50
CA GLU A 178 -7.33 -13.91 -15.22
C GLU A 178 -7.52 -15.27 -14.53
N ARG A 179 -6.92 -16.35 -15.06
CA ARG A 179 -7.01 -17.68 -14.44
C ARG A 179 -6.47 -17.70 -13.02
N ILE A 180 -5.33 -17.04 -12.78
CA ILE A 180 -4.74 -16.89 -11.44
C ILE A 180 -5.71 -16.14 -10.52
N THR A 181 -6.19 -14.97 -10.93
CA THR A 181 -7.07 -14.12 -10.13
C THR A 181 -8.37 -14.82 -9.78
N ARG A 182 -9.02 -15.46 -10.75
CA ARG A 182 -10.28 -16.19 -10.52
C ARG A 182 -10.07 -17.39 -9.62
N ARG A 183 -8.99 -18.16 -9.82
CA ARG A 183 -8.68 -19.30 -8.93
C ARG A 183 -8.41 -18.84 -7.51
N LEU A 184 -7.63 -17.76 -7.34
CA LEU A 184 -7.40 -17.10 -6.06
C LEU A 184 -8.73 -16.74 -5.38
N THR A 185 -9.67 -16.11 -6.10
CA THR A 185 -10.99 -15.75 -5.56
C THR A 185 -11.74 -16.94 -5.00
N VAL A 186 -11.77 -18.06 -5.72
CA VAL A 186 -12.47 -19.28 -5.29
C VAL A 186 -11.81 -19.87 -4.03
N GLU A 187 -10.48 -19.94 -3.97
CA GLU A 187 -9.77 -20.46 -2.79
C GLU A 187 -10.00 -19.57 -1.57
N LEU A 188 -9.95 -18.25 -1.72
CA LEU A 188 -10.28 -17.31 -0.65
C LEU A 188 -11.74 -17.47 -0.19
N ALA A 189 -12.68 -17.59 -1.12
CA ALA A 189 -14.11 -17.66 -0.81
C ALA A 189 -14.45 -18.93 -0.02
N LYS A 190 -13.92 -20.08 -0.45
CA LYS A 190 -14.09 -21.38 0.22
C LYS A 190 -13.61 -21.38 1.67
N LYS A 191 -12.67 -20.49 2.02
CA LYS A 191 -12.06 -20.42 3.35
C LYS A 191 -12.54 -19.22 4.18
N GLY A 192 -13.48 -18.42 3.66
CA GLY A 192 -13.99 -17.24 4.38
C GLY A 192 -13.02 -16.05 4.39
N PHE A 193 -12.16 -15.93 3.38
CA PHE A 193 -11.20 -14.83 3.22
C PHE A 193 -11.60 -13.82 2.12
N ILE A 194 -12.83 -13.92 1.62
CA ILE A 194 -13.50 -12.91 0.80
C ILE A 194 -15.01 -13.06 0.98
N GLY A 195 -15.70 -11.91 1.06
CA GLY A 195 -17.16 -11.83 1.13
C GLY A 195 -17.58 -10.46 1.67
N PRO A 196 -18.73 -9.91 1.26
CA PRO A 196 -19.12 -8.53 1.55
C PRO A 196 -19.23 -8.23 3.05
N GLY A 197 -19.66 -9.21 3.86
CA GLY A 197 -19.75 -9.09 5.31
C GLY A 197 -18.55 -9.66 6.09
N ILE A 198 -17.55 -10.22 5.40
CA ILE A 198 -16.44 -10.96 6.02
C ILE A 198 -15.12 -10.26 5.77
N ASP A 199 -14.72 -10.14 4.51
CA ASP A 199 -13.45 -9.57 4.09
C ASP A 199 -13.57 -9.05 2.65
N VAL A 200 -13.27 -7.76 2.47
CA VAL A 200 -13.45 -7.04 1.21
C VAL A 200 -12.09 -6.60 0.68
N PRO A 201 -11.50 -7.28 -0.33
CA PRO A 201 -10.20 -6.88 -0.82
C PRO A 201 -10.22 -5.58 -1.67
N ALA A 202 -9.05 -5.19 -2.20
CA ALA A 202 -8.84 -4.00 -3.02
C ALA A 202 -7.62 -4.14 -3.95
N PRO A 203 -7.38 -3.19 -4.87
CA PRO A 203 -6.12 -3.09 -5.60
C PRO A 203 -4.93 -2.80 -4.67
N ASP A 204 -3.75 -3.27 -5.09
CA ASP A 204 -2.44 -2.94 -4.54
C ASP A 204 -1.39 -2.99 -5.68
N MET A 205 -0.09 -3.09 -5.37
CA MET A 205 0.94 -3.23 -6.40
C MET A 205 0.70 -4.46 -7.27
N GLY A 206 0.77 -4.30 -8.59
CA GLY A 206 0.54 -5.36 -9.56
C GLY A 206 -0.94 -5.72 -9.80
N THR A 207 -1.90 -5.02 -9.18
CA THR A 207 -3.33 -5.22 -9.43
C THR A 207 -4.07 -3.89 -9.60
N GLY A 208 -5.18 -3.90 -10.35
CA GLY A 208 -5.97 -2.72 -10.67
C GLY A 208 -7.44 -3.06 -10.89
N GLU A 209 -8.15 -2.18 -11.61
CA GLU A 209 -9.58 -2.34 -11.86
C GLU A 209 -9.91 -3.66 -12.56
N ARG A 210 -9.03 -4.13 -13.46
CA ARG A 210 -9.17 -5.40 -14.19
C ARG A 210 -9.25 -6.60 -13.25
N GLU A 211 -8.28 -6.76 -12.34
CA GLU A 211 -8.30 -7.88 -11.41
C GLU A 211 -9.50 -7.79 -10.46
N MET A 212 -9.90 -6.59 -10.05
CA MET A 212 -11.08 -6.42 -9.20
C MET A 212 -12.38 -6.81 -9.93
N ALA A 213 -12.45 -6.58 -11.25
CA ALA A 213 -13.56 -7.01 -12.08
C ALA A 213 -13.69 -8.54 -12.10
N TRP A 214 -12.57 -9.25 -12.36
CA TRP A 214 -12.54 -10.71 -12.35
C TRP A 214 -12.90 -11.30 -10.99
N ILE A 215 -12.44 -10.68 -9.89
CA ILE A 215 -12.78 -11.10 -8.53
C ILE A 215 -14.28 -10.94 -8.28
N ALA A 216 -14.84 -9.77 -8.61
CA ALA A 216 -16.26 -9.48 -8.39
C ALA A 216 -17.15 -10.47 -9.16
N ASP A 217 -16.86 -10.65 -10.45
CA ASP A 217 -17.57 -11.56 -11.34
C ASP A 217 -17.47 -13.01 -10.87
N THR A 218 -16.27 -13.47 -10.48
CA THR A 218 -16.08 -14.84 -9.98
C THR A 218 -16.83 -15.07 -8.68
N TYR A 219 -16.76 -14.15 -7.72
CA TYR A 219 -17.47 -14.30 -6.45
C TYR A 219 -18.99 -14.33 -6.68
N ALA A 220 -19.53 -13.35 -7.42
CA ALA A 220 -20.95 -13.24 -7.69
C ALA A 220 -21.50 -14.42 -8.51
N SER A 221 -20.74 -14.95 -9.46
CA SER A 221 -21.18 -16.07 -10.29
C SER A 221 -20.98 -17.45 -9.64
N THR A 222 -20.34 -17.53 -8.46
CA THR A 222 -20.05 -18.80 -7.78
C THR A 222 -20.58 -18.81 -6.35
N VAL A 223 -19.76 -18.49 -5.35
CA VAL A 223 -20.12 -18.62 -3.92
C VAL A 223 -21.19 -17.61 -3.51
N GLY A 224 -21.18 -16.43 -4.12
CA GLY A 224 -22.10 -15.33 -3.81
C GLY A 224 -23.36 -15.27 -4.68
N TRP A 225 -23.73 -16.34 -5.38
CA TRP A 225 -24.82 -16.29 -6.38
C TRP A 225 -26.20 -15.94 -5.80
N GLU A 226 -26.46 -16.26 -4.53
CA GLU A 226 -27.68 -15.87 -3.80
C GLU A 226 -27.51 -14.57 -2.98
N ASP A 227 -26.28 -14.04 -2.88
CA ASP A 227 -25.98 -12.90 -2.04
C ASP A 227 -26.36 -11.59 -2.75
N LEU A 228 -27.36 -10.90 -2.22
CA LEU A 228 -27.78 -9.58 -2.70
C LEU A 228 -26.60 -8.58 -2.77
N ASN A 229 -25.63 -8.72 -1.87
CA ASN A 229 -24.46 -7.84 -1.77
C ASN A 229 -23.22 -8.45 -2.44
N ALA A 230 -23.36 -9.44 -3.32
CA ALA A 230 -22.21 -10.16 -3.90
C ALA A 230 -21.14 -9.24 -4.48
N TYR A 231 -21.52 -8.20 -5.22
CA TYR A 231 -20.58 -7.25 -5.82
C TYR A 231 -19.88 -6.34 -4.79
N ALA A 232 -20.34 -6.28 -3.55
CA ALA A 232 -19.64 -5.60 -2.45
C ALA A 232 -18.48 -6.43 -1.86
N CYS A 233 -18.26 -7.67 -2.33
CA CYS A 233 -17.12 -8.50 -1.92
C CYS A 233 -15.75 -7.88 -2.25
N ILE A 234 -15.68 -6.90 -3.16
CA ILE A 234 -14.44 -6.27 -3.60
C ILE A 234 -14.64 -4.77 -3.91
N THR A 235 -13.62 -3.96 -3.64
CA THR A 235 -13.60 -2.51 -3.98
C THR A 235 -12.52 -2.22 -5.01
N GLY A 236 -12.57 -1.04 -5.65
CA GLY A 236 -11.64 -0.72 -6.75
C GLY A 236 -12.05 -1.34 -8.08
N LYS A 237 -13.32 -1.74 -8.21
CA LYS A 237 -13.93 -2.20 -9.46
C LYS A 237 -14.00 -1.07 -10.49
N PRO A 238 -14.08 -1.40 -11.80
CA PRO A 238 -14.45 -0.43 -12.82
C PRO A 238 -15.80 0.23 -12.51
N ILE A 239 -15.99 1.47 -12.96
CA ILE A 239 -17.24 2.22 -12.73
C ILE A 239 -18.47 1.45 -13.23
N LEU A 240 -18.37 0.84 -14.42
CA LEU A 240 -19.46 0.07 -15.03
C LEU A 240 -19.83 -1.20 -14.24
N GLN A 241 -19.00 -1.64 -13.29
CA GLN A 241 -19.23 -2.82 -12.45
C GLN A 241 -19.47 -2.45 -10.98
N GLY A 242 -20.04 -1.27 -10.72
CA GLY A 242 -20.30 -0.79 -9.35
C GLY A 242 -19.05 -0.23 -8.65
N GLY A 243 -18.05 0.20 -9.42
CA GLY A 243 -16.97 1.05 -8.94
C GLY A 243 -17.46 2.46 -8.62
N ILE A 244 -16.69 3.19 -7.81
CA ILE A 244 -17.01 4.57 -7.43
C ILE A 244 -16.05 5.57 -8.08
N HIS A 245 -16.59 6.73 -8.49
CA HIS A 245 -15.82 7.76 -9.16
C HIS A 245 -14.58 8.18 -8.34
N GLY A 246 -13.47 8.39 -9.02
CA GLY A 246 -12.23 8.89 -8.42
C GLY A 246 -11.45 7.86 -7.59
N ARG A 247 -11.95 6.61 -7.44
CA ARG A 247 -11.29 5.56 -6.62
C ARG A 247 -9.84 5.31 -7.01
N THR A 248 -9.52 5.33 -8.30
CA THR A 248 -8.16 5.11 -8.83
C THR A 248 -7.21 6.23 -8.41
N SER A 249 -7.71 7.47 -8.42
CA SER A 249 -6.95 8.65 -7.99
C SER A 249 -7.02 8.95 -6.50
N ALA A 250 -7.85 8.24 -5.73
CA ALA A 250 -8.22 8.59 -4.37
C ALA A 250 -7.01 8.61 -3.42
N THR A 251 -6.10 7.63 -3.53
CA THR A 251 -4.91 7.57 -2.68
C THR A 251 -3.98 8.77 -2.94
N GLY A 252 -3.75 9.11 -4.21
CA GLY A 252 -2.95 10.27 -4.57
C GLY A 252 -3.59 11.61 -4.15
N ARG A 253 -4.92 11.71 -4.25
CA ARG A 253 -5.68 12.86 -3.74
C ARG A 253 -5.59 12.98 -2.22
N GLY A 254 -5.71 11.86 -1.51
CA GLY A 254 -5.56 11.80 -0.05
C GLY A 254 -4.17 12.22 0.40
N LEU A 255 -3.11 11.81 -0.31
CA LEU A 255 -1.74 12.27 -0.06
C LEU A 255 -1.64 13.79 -0.17
N TYR A 256 -2.19 14.37 -1.25
CA TYR A 256 -2.25 15.83 -1.40
C TYR A 256 -2.93 16.49 -0.20
N HIS A 257 -4.11 16.03 0.23
CA HIS A 257 -4.81 16.61 1.38
C HIS A 257 -4.02 16.47 2.68
N GLY A 258 -3.41 15.30 2.92
CA GLY A 258 -2.56 15.07 4.09
C GLY A 258 -1.38 16.04 4.13
N VAL A 259 -0.62 16.13 3.04
CA VAL A 259 0.51 17.06 2.91
C VAL A 259 0.04 18.51 3.06
N ASN A 260 -1.03 18.90 2.35
CA ASN A 260 -1.55 20.26 2.37
C ASN A 260 -2.02 20.69 3.78
N ASN A 261 -2.59 19.78 4.57
CA ASN A 261 -2.96 20.09 5.95
C ASN A 261 -1.72 20.46 6.78
N PHE A 262 -0.66 19.65 6.75
CA PHE A 262 0.56 19.95 7.51
C PHE A 262 1.32 21.18 6.99
N LEU A 263 1.37 21.38 5.66
CA LEU A 263 2.08 22.52 5.07
C LEU A 263 1.41 23.87 5.34
N ASN A 264 0.12 23.88 5.69
CA ASN A 264 -0.59 25.10 6.05
C ASN A 264 -0.55 25.39 7.56
N GLU A 265 -0.05 24.46 8.37
CA GLU A 265 0.06 24.63 9.82
C GLU A 265 1.40 25.27 10.22
N LYS A 266 1.34 26.55 10.62
CA LYS A 266 2.52 27.36 10.95
C LYS A 266 3.44 26.69 11.99
N PHE A 267 2.86 26.08 13.02
CA PHE A 267 3.64 25.40 14.07
C PHE A 267 4.58 24.32 13.52
N TYR A 268 4.12 23.51 12.56
CA TYR A 268 4.96 22.47 11.95
C TYR A 268 5.97 23.07 10.97
N MET A 269 5.56 24.10 10.23
CA MET A 269 6.40 24.76 9.23
C MET A 269 7.58 25.54 9.85
N ASP A 270 7.33 26.22 10.97
CA ASP A 270 8.38 26.92 11.74
C ASP A 270 9.44 25.93 12.26
N ARG A 271 9.03 24.71 12.69
CA ARG A 271 9.96 23.66 13.17
C ARG A 271 10.90 23.14 12.10
N ILE A 272 10.52 23.21 10.83
CA ILE A 272 11.33 22.75 9.70
C ILE A 272 11.91 23.92 8.88
N GLY A 273 11.70 25.16 9.34
CA GLY A 273 12.26 26.37 8.70
C GLY A 273 11.71 26.68 7.32
N LEU A 274 10.45 26.30 7.04
CA LEU A 274 9.81 26.53 5.74
C LEU A 274 8.61 27.47 5.86
N SER A 275 8.30 28.22 4.81
CA SER A 275 7.06 29.02 4.74
C SER A 275 5.83 28.12 4.58
N THR A 276 4.67 28.56 5.09
CA THR A 276 3.39 27.88 4.88
C THR A 276 2.96 27.86 3.41
N GLY A 277 2.06 26.94 3.07
CA GLY A 277 1.50 26.77 1.73
C GLY A 277 2.25 25.74 0.88
N LEU A 278 1.65 25.32 -0.23
CA LEU A 278 2.25 24.32 -1.13
C LEU A 278 2.99 24.95 -2.33
N ALA A 279 2.54 26.12 -2.78
CA ALA A 279 3.03 26.77 -3.98
C ALA A 279 4.55 27.04 -3.92
N GLY A 280 5.24 26.74 -5.03
CA GLY A 280 6.68 26.94 -5.17
C GLY A 280 7.55 25.88 -4.48
N LYS A 281 6.99 24.98 -3.67
CA LYS A 281 7.75 23.88 -3.09
C LYS A 281 8.05 22.81 -4.13
N THR A 282 9.23 22.22 -4.04
CA THR A 282 9.68 21.14 -4.93
C THR A 282 9.49 19.77 -4.29
N PHE A 283 9.19 18.75 -5.10
CA PHE A 283 9.08 17.37 -4.63
C PHE A 283 9.62 16.37 -5.66
N ILE A 284 9.95 15.18 -5.18
CA ILE A 284 10.39 14.04 -5.98
C ILE A 284 9.45 12.88 -5.69
N VAL A 285 9.10 12.09 -6.71
CA VAL A 285 8.23 10.93 -6.59
C VAL A 285 9.01 9.65 -6.90
N GLN A 286 9.02 8.70 -5.96
CA GLN A 286 9.50 7.35 -6.22
C GLN A 286 8.30 6.43 -6.47
N GLY A 287 8.22 5.91 -7.69
CA GLY A 287 7.13 5.10 -8.24
C GLY A 287 6.05 5.98 -8.88
N ALA A 288 5.90 5.89 -10.19
CA ALA A 288 4.88 6.53 -11.03
C ALA A 288 3.65 5.62 -11.29
N GLY A 289 3.43 4.60 -10.44
CA GLY A 289 2.17 3.85 -10.42
C GLY A 289 0.97 4.67 -9.93
N ASN A 290 -0.17 4.01 -9.68
CA ASN A 290 -1.44 4.65 -9.28
C ASN A 290 -1.28 5.72 -8.18
N VAL A 291 -0.48 5.46 -7.14
CA VAL A 291 -0.29 6.43 -6.06
C VAL A 291 0.56 7.61 -6.54
N GLY A 292 1.77 7.36 -7.02
CA GLY A 292 2.72 8.44 -7.32
C GLY A 292 2.30 9.30 -8.51
N TYR A 293 1.75 8.73 -9.58
CA TYR A 293 1.22 9.49 -10.71
C TYR A 293 0.10 10.45 -10.26
N HIS A 294 -0.87 9.96 -9.49
CA HIS A 294 -1.97 10.81 -9.02
C HIS A 294 -1.49 11.83 -7.97
N SER A 295 -0.56 11.46 -7.08
CA SER A 295 0.07 12.41 -6.15
C SER A 295 0.79 13.53 -6.89
N MET A 296 1.59 13.19 -7.91
CA MET A 296 2.27 14.16 -8.76
C MET A 296 1.28 15.11 -9.44
N ARG A 297 0.18 14.57 -9.98
CA ARG A 297 -0.89 15.39 -10.59
C ARG A 297 -1.54 16.37 -9.63
N TYR A 298 -1.92 15.92 -8.43
CA TYR A 298 -2.57 16.81 -7.47
C TYR A 298 -1.60 17.85 -6.91
N LEU A 299 -0.38 17.44 -6.52
CA LEU A 299 0.62 18.38 -6.01
C LEU A 299 0.97 19.45 -7.08
N SER A 300 1.18 19.03 -8.33
CA SER A 300 1.50 19.95 -9.43
C SER A 300 0.35 20.91 -9.74
N ARG A 301 -0.90 20.41 -9.73
CA ARG A 301 -2.10 21.24 -9.92
C ARG A 301 -2.21 22.38 -8.91
N TYR A 302 -1.76 22.15 -7.67
CA TYR A 302 -1.80 23.14 -6.60
C TYR A 302 -0.47 23.89 -6.42
N GLY A 303 0.38 23.91 -7.45
CA GLY A 303 1.54 24.80 -7.55
C GLY A 303 2.84 24.27 -6.96
N ALA A 304 2.89 23.01 -6.51
CA ALA A 304 4.16 22.36 -6.23
C ALA A 304 4.85 21.95 -7.53
N LYS A 305 6.18 21.80 -7.49
CA LYS A 305 6.99 21.48 -8.67
C LYS A 305 7.61 20.10 -8.53
N CYS A 306 7.19 19.16 -9.38
CA CYS A 306 7.86 17.86 -9.45
C CYS A 306 9.22 18.03 -10.12
N ILE A 307 10.32 17.76 -9.42
CA ILE A 307 11.67 17.91 -9.98
C ILE A 307 12.35 16.58 -10.29
N GLY A 308 11.72 15.46 -9.91
CA GLY A 308 12.25 14.13 -10.22
C GLY A 308 11.22 13.03 -10.07
N VAL A 309 11.34 12.01 -10.91
CA VAL A 309 10.54 10.78 -10.87
C VAL A 309 11.50 9.59 -10.95
N LEU A 310 11.35 8.65 -10.02
CA LEU A 310 12.14 7.43 -9.96
C LEU A 310 11.24 6.21 -10.17
N GLU A 311 11.72 5.25 -10.94
CA GLU A 311 11.10 3.95 -11.17
C GLU A 311 12.12 2.82 -10.98
N TRP A 312 11.66 1.58 -11.07
CA TRP A 312 12.50 0.39 -10.94
C TRP A 312 13.68 0.37 -11.93
N ASP A 313 13.53 0.97 -13.11
CA ASP A 313 14.46 0.99 -14.23
C ASP A 313 15.27 2.30 -14.38
N GLY A 314 15.07 3.29 -13.51
CA GLY A 314 15.88 4.52 -13.52
C GLY A 314 15.21 5.73 -12.89
N ALA A 315 15.82 6.89 -13.09
CA ALA A 315 15.28 8.17 -12.64
C ALA A 315 15.40 9.25 -13.72
N ILE A 316 14.41 10.13 -13.76
CA ILE A 316 14.45 11.38 -14.52
C ILE A 316 14.45 12.57 -13.55
N VAL A 317 15.24 13.59 -13.88
CA VAL A 317 15.34 14.82 -13.09
C VAL A 317 15.25 16.03 -14.02
N ASN A 318 14.45 17.01 -13.60
CA ASN A 318 14.37 18.31 -14.24
C ASN A 318 14.13 19.39 -13.17
N SER A 319 15.13 20.26 -12.93
CA SER A 319 15.01 21.39 -12.00
C SER A 319 13.91 22.37 -12.40
N ASP A 320 13.57 22.42 -13.70
CA ASP A 320 12.52 23.28 -14.26
C ASP A 320 11.13 22.68 -14.18
N GLY A 321 11.02 21.44 -13.69
CA GLY A 321 9.76 20.79 -13.40
C GLY A 321 9.41 19.72 -14.42
N ILE A 322 8.69 18.71 -13.97
CA ILE A 322 8.15 17.64 -14.80
C ILE A 322 6.64 17.78 -14.77
N ASP A 323 6.02 18.01 -15.93
CA ASP A 323 4.56 18.04 -16.05
C ASP A 323 4.01 16.62 -16.09
N PRO A 324 3.09 16.25 -15.17
CA PRO A 324 2.48 14.91 -15.17
C PRO A 324 1.50 14.64 -16.31
N LEU A 325 1.19 15.62 -17.16
CA LEU A 325 0.30 15.48 -18.32
C LEU A 325 0.99 15.60 -19.68
N ALA A 326 2.28 15.98 -19.71
CA ALA A 326 3.06 16.15 -20.93
C ALA A 326 3.41 14.83 -21.62
#